data_AF-A0A8J6TM90-F1
#
_entry.id   AF-A0A8J6TM90-F1
#
_cell.length_a   1.000
_cell.length_b   1.000
_cell.length_c   1.000
_cell.angle_alpha   90.00
_cell.angle_beta   90.00
_cell.angle_gamma   90.00
#
_symmetry.space_group_name_H-M   'P 1'
#
loop_
_entity.id
_entity.type
_entity.pdbx_description
1 polymer ?
#
loop_
_entity_poly.entity_id
_entity_poly.type
_entity_poly.pdbx_seq_one_letter_code
_entity_poly.pdbx_strand_id
1 'polypeptide(L)'
;MRRDARPKSAIATVRAVGKSMTNALKTLTEETENLIVKVNELEKPKAKTAKKSKHRAAAKIRSQRKAGVKKPPARKARSLTDTAQVLNVIKRHKKGVDLKKLRDRTGLQDDKIRSIVFRACKTGKIKRVSRGVYIAA
;
A
#
# COMPACT_ATOMS: atom_id res chain seq x y z
N MET A 1 28.33 17.79 53.15
CA MET A 1 28.07 17.28 51.79
C MET A 1 27.20 16.02 51.89
N ARG A 2 25.88 16.14 51.77
CA ARG A 2 24.99 14.96 51.71
C ARG A 2 24.89 14.56 50.24
N ARG A 3 25.53 13.46 49.85
CA ARG A 3 25.37 12.90 48.50
C ARG A 3 23.97 12.30 48.44
N ASP A 4 23.10 12.91 47.65
CA ASP A 4 21.75 12.42 47.38
C ASP A 4 21.81 10.97 46.88
N ALA A 5 21.53 10.03 47.78
CA ALA A 5 21.35 8.64 47.44
C ALA A 5 20.03 8.52 46.66
N ARG A 6 20.09 8.69 45.32
CA ARG A 6 18.95 8.40 44.45
C ARG A 6 18.41 7.01 44.80
N PRO A 7 17.09 6.86 44.99
CA PRO A 7 16.51 5.58 45.41
C PRO A 7 16.83 4.53 44.35
N LYS A 8 17.60 3.50 44.74
CA LYS A 8 18.02 2.38 43.85
C LYS A 8 16.83 1.72 43.14
N SER A 9 15.63 1.81 43.74
CA SER A 9 14.36 1.36 43.16
C SER A 9 13.98 2.10 41.88
N ALA A 10 14.13 3.43 41.82
CA ALA A 10 13.76 4.21 40.63
C ALA A 10 14.64 3.87 39.41
N ILE A 11 15.93 3.63 39.63
CA ILE A 11 16.87 3.23 38.57
C ILE A 11 16.56 1.81 38.08
N ALA A 12 16.17 0.91 38.98
CA ALA A 12 15.75 -0.44 38.62
C ALA A 12 14.48 -0.44 37.76
N THR A 13 13.48 0.40 38.11
CA THR A 13 12.24 0.53 37.33
C THR A 13 12.51 1.10 35.94
N VAL A 14 13.33 2.16 35.81
CA VAL A 14 13.69 2.72 34.50
C VAL A 14 14.44 1.71 33.64
N ARG A 15 15.33 0.91 34.23
CA ARG A 15 16.04 -0.15 33.51
C ARG A 15 15.10 -1.28 33.08
N ALA A 16 14.14 -1.68 33.91
CA ALA A 16 13.14 -2.68 33.56
C ALA A 16 12.25 -2.22 32.41
N VAL A 17 11.80 -0.96 32.44
CA VAL A 17 11.04 -0.34 31.34
C VAL A 17 11.88 -0.30 30.07
N GLY A 18 13.13 0.15 30.14
CA GLY A 18 14.03 0.15 28.98
C GLY A 18 14.23 -1.25 28.38
N LYS A 19 14.35 -2.28 29.22
CA LYS A 19 14.48 -3.67 28.75
C LYS A 19 13.20 -4.18 28.09
N SER A 20 12.02 -3.84 28.64
CA SER A 20 10.73 -4.17 28.00
C SER A 20 10.58 -3.52 26.62
N MET A 21 11.01 -2.26 26.48
CA MET A 21 10.99 -1.55 25.20
C MET A 21 11.93 -2.20 24.18
N THR A 22 13.14 -2.61 24.58
CA THR A 22 14.06 -3.30 23.67
C THR A 22 13.53 -4.63 23.18
N ASN A 23 12.78 -5.36 24.02
CA ASN A 23 12.18 -6.63 23.62
C ASN A 23 11.03 -6.39 22.63
N ALA A 24 10.18 -5.39 22.86
CA ALA A 24 9.11 -5.02 21.93
C ALA A 24 9.65 -4.56 20.56
N LEU A 25 10.78 -3.85 20.55
CA LEU A 25 11.44 -3.46 19.30
C LEU A 25 11.99 -4.67 18.54
N LYS A 26 12.57 -5.66 19.24
CA LYS A 26 13.05 -6.89 18.62
C LYS A 26 11.91 -7.71 17.99
N THR A 27 10.80 -7.89 18.71
CA THR A 27 9.65 -8.63 18.19
C THR A 27 9.05 -7.97 16.95
N LEU A 28 8.94 -6.63 16.94
CA LEU A 28 8.51 -5.89 15.75
C LEU A 28 9.45 -6.06 14.57
N THR A 29 10.76 -6.16 14.81
CA THR A 29 11.75 -6.36 13.75
C THR A 29 11.58 -7.75 13.11
N GLU A 30 11.44 -8.80 13.93
CA GLU A 30 11.20 -10.17 13.46
C GLU A 30 9.87 -10.30 12.68
N GLU A 31 8.81 -9.62 13.12
CA GLU A 31 7.54 -9.58 12.39
C GLU A 31 7.69 -8.89 11.02
N THR A 32 8.47 -7.81 10.93
CA THR A 32 8.70 -7.13 9.65
C THR A 32 9.50 -7.98 8.67
N GLU A 33 10.51 -8.72 9.13
CA GLU A 33 11.28 -9.64 8.29
C GLU A 33 10.40 -10.77 7.74
N ASN A 34 9.54 -11.34 8.58
CA ASN A 34 8.58 -12.37 8.17
C ASN A 34 7.55 -11.86 7.15
N LEU A 35 7.11 -10.60 7.26
CA LEU A 35 6.21 -9.98 6.28
C LEU A 35 6.91 -9.72 4.94
N ILE A 36 8.18 -9.31 4.95
CA ILE A 36 8.98 -9.10 3.74
C ILE A 36 9.12 -10.41 2.95
N VAL A 37 9.39 -11.53 3.64
CA VAL A 37 9.47 -12.85 3.02
C VAL A 37 8.13 -13.26 2.41
N LYS A 38 7.02 -13.12 3.14
CA LYS A 38 5.67 -13.46 2.64
C LYS A 38 5.26 -12.61 1.44
N VAL A 39 5.61 -11.32 1.41
CA VAL A 39 5.32 -10.45 0.27
C VAL A 39 6.10 -10.90 -0.97
N ASN A 40 7.36 -11.33 -0.82
CA ASN A 40 8.18 -11.83 -1.91
C ASN A 40 7.68 -13.18 -2.48
N GLU A 41 7.08 -14.04 -1.64
CA GLU A 41 6.46 -15.29 -2.09
C GLU A 41 5.16 -15.09 -2.87
N LEU A 42 4.40 -14.04 -2.55
CA LEU A 42 3.16 -13.69 -3.23
C LEU A 42 3.37 -12.99 -4.59
N GLU A 43 4.59 -12.55 -4.90
CA GLU A 43 4.95 -11.96 -6.20
C GLU A 43 5.30 -13.00 -7.29
N LYS A 44 5.27 -14.31 -7.00
CA LYS A 44 5.42 -15.36 -8.04
C LYS A 44 4.10 -15.51 -8.84
N PRO A 45 4.02 -15.06 -10.10
CA PRO A 45 2.77 -15.11 -10.85
C PRO A 45 2.41 -16.55 -11.24
N LYS A 46 1.41 -17.14 -10.57
CA LYS A 46 0.73 -18.35 -11.06
C LYS A 46 -0.10 -17.99 -12.31
N ALA A 47 0.56 -17.99 -13.46
CA ALA A 47 -0.11 -18.02 -14.76
C ALA A 47 -0.48 -19.47 -15.12
N LYS A 48 -1.63 -19.95 -14.64
CA LYS A 48 -2.30 -21.13 -15.19
C LYS A 48 -3.82 -20.90 -15.19
N THR A 49 -4.35 -20.50 -16.34
CA THR A 49 -5.79 -20.65 -16.64
C THR A 49 -5.91 -21.55 -17.86
N ALA A 50 -6.37 -22.77 -17.61
CA ALA A 50 -6.80 -23.73 -18.61
C ALA A 50 -8.12 -23.31 -19.27
N LYS A 51 -8.26 -23.70 -20.53
CA LYS A 51 -9.45 -23.71 -21.41
C LYS A 51 -10.62 -24.49 -20.75
N LYS A 52 -11.91 -24.48 -21.11
CA LYS A 52 -12.79 -24.04 -22.23
C LYS A 52 -14.24 -24.34 -21.73
N SER A 53 -15.29 -23.60 -22.09
CA SER A 53 -16.23 -23.94 -23.19
C SER A 53 -17.17 -22.73 -23.41
N LYS A 54 -17.20 -22.04 -24.57
CA LYS A 54 -17.88 -22.31 -25.87
C LYS A 54 -19.40 -22.51 -25.81
N HIS A 55 -20.14 -21.48 -26.25
CA HIS A 55 -21.04 -21.39 -27.43
C HIS A 55 -21.42 -19.89 -27.54
N ARG A 56 -21.60 -19.18 -28.67
CA ARG A 56 -21.67 -19.40 -30.13
C ARG A 56 -21.85 -17.97 -30.69
N ALA A 57 -20.97 -17.40 -31.52
CA ALA A 57 -21.16 -17.19 -32.96
C ALA A 57 -20.01 -16.25 -33.42
N ALA A 58 -19.16 -16.70 -34.35
CA ALA A 58 -19.16 -16.28 -35.75
C ALA A 58 -18.45 -14.93 -36.01
N ALA A 59 -17.15 -14.99 -36.31
CA ALA A 59 -16.52 -14.23 -37.40
C ALA A 59 -15.08 -14.72 -37.55
N LYS A 60 -14.75 -15.11 -38.77
CA LYS A 60 -13.53 -15.82 -39.17
C LYS A 60 -12.64 -14.83 -39.91
N ILE A 61 -11.57 -14.34 -39.28
CA ILE A 61 -10.37 -13.91 -40.01
C ILE A 61 -9.14 -14.53 -39.33
N ARG A 62 -8.49 -15.38 -40.11
CA ARG A 62 -7.28 -16.16 -39.80
C ARG A 62 -6.05 -15.26 -39.75
N SER A 63 -5.13 -15.61 -38.85
CA SER A 63 -3.67 -15.70 -39.08
C SER A 63 -2.96 -14.41 -39.52
N GLN A 64 -2.04 -13.82 -38.76
CA GLN A 64 -0.74 -14.42 -38.49
C GLN A 64 -0.21 -14.00 -37.11
N ARG A 65 0.06 -15.00 -36.27
CA ARG A 65 0.74 -14.87 -34.99
C ARG A 65 2.19 -15.28 -35.23
N LYS A 66 3.10 -14.32 -35.43
CA LYS A 66 4.54 -14.57 -35.25
C LYS A 66 4.97 -14.06 -33.89
N ALA A 67 5.56 -14.98 -33.14
CA ALA A 67 6.23 -14.73 -31.89
C ALA A 67 7.33 -13.69 -32.08
N GLY A 68 7.27 -12.61 -31.31
CA GLY A 68 8.30 -11.59 -31.19
C GLY A 68 8.61 -11.39 -29.72
N VAL A 69 9.71 -12.00 -29.29
CA VAL A 69 10.53 -11.76 -28.10
C VAL A 69 10.03 -10.66 -27.14
N LYS A 70 9.70 -11.07 -25.91
CA LYS A 70 9.50 -10.19 -24.76
C LYS A 70 10.78 -9.40 -24.49
N LYS A 71 10.87 -8.18 -25.04
CA LYS A 71 11.74 -7.14 -24.46
C LYS A 71 11.07 -6.67 -23.16
N PRO A 72 11.79 -6.57 -22.03
CA PRO A 72 11.23 -5.94 -20.84
C PRO A 72 10.77 -4.53 -21.24
N PRO A 73 9.56 -4.07 -20.88
CA PRO A 73 9.16 -2.72 -21.21
C PRO A 73 10.17 -1.80 -20.54
N ALA A 74 10.97 -1.12 -21.37
CA ALA A 74 11.79 0.00 -20.96
C ALA A 74 10.95 0.87 -20.02
N ARG A 75 11.56 1.30 -18.91
CA ARG A 75 10.94 2.19 -17.91
C ARG A 75 10.58 3.52 -18.57
N LYS A 76 9.56 3.54 -19.41
CA LYS A 76 8.88 4.75 -19.85
C LYS A 76 8.34 5.35 -18.58
N ALA A 77 8.75 6.58 -18.28
CA ALA A 77 8.22 7.37 -17.18
C ALA A 77 6.70 7.24 -17.22
N ARG A 78 6.17 6.37 -16.34
CA ARG A 78 4.78 5.95 -16.41
C ARG A 78 4.00 7.17 -15.98
N SER A 79 3.33 7.83 -16.93
CA SER A 79 2.32 8.83 -16.64
C SER A 79 1.54 8.33 -15.44
N LEU A 80 1.64 9.04 -14.31
CA LEU A 80 1.07 8.58 -13.05
C LEU A 80 -0.40 8.29 -13.31
N THR A 81 -0.83 7.04 -13.09
CA THR A 81 -2.24 6.70 -13.25
C THR A 81 -3.06 7.56 -12.31
N ASP A 82 -4.28 7.91 -12.68
CA ASP A 82 -5.19 8.71 -11.85
C ASP A 82 -5.28 8.17 -10.42
N THR A 83 -5.29 6.84 -10.28
CA THR A 83 -5.25 6.16 -8.98
C THR A 83 -3.95 6.43 -8.22
N ALA A 84 -2.79 6.35 -8.88
CA ALA A 84 -1.50 6.66 -8.25
C ALA A 84 -1.39 8.14 -7.86
N GLN A 85 -1.94 9.06 -8.66
CA GLN A 85 -1.99 10.48 -8.34
C GLN A 85 -2.80 10.74 -7.07
N VAL A 86 -4.04 10.22 -7.00
CA VAL A 86 -4.91 10.37 -5.82
C VAL A 86 -4.25 9.76 -4.58
N LEU A 87 -3.68 8.54 -4.69
CA LEU A 87 -2.99 7.91 -3.57
C LEU A 87 -1.77 8.70 -3.10
N ASN A 88 -1.01 9.31 -4.02
CA ASN A 88 0.13 10.15 -3.67
C ASN A 88 -0.30 11.42 -2.93
N VAL A 89 -1.40 12.06 -3.33
CA VAL A 89 -1.93 13.22 -2.61
C VAL A 89 -2.37 12.82 -1.20
N ILE A 90 -3.09 11.71 -1.04
CA ILE A 90 -3.52 11.23 0.28
C ILE A 90 -2.32 10.91 1.17
N LYS A 91 -1.28 10.25 0.64
CA LYS A 91 -0.05 9.94 1.40
C LYS A 91 0.72 11.17 1.87
N ARG A 92 0.68 12.27 1.12
CA ARG A 92 1.35 13.53 1.48
C ARG A 92 0.67 14.24 2.66
N HIS A 93 -0.60 13.96 2.91
CA HIS A 93 -1.40 14.66 3.91
C HIS A 93 -1.73 13.75 5.10
N LYS A 94 -0.89 13.81 6.14
CA LYS A 94 -1.03 13.01 7.37
C LYS A 94 -2.30 13.31 8.18
N LYS A 95 -2.89 14.50 8.01
CA LYS A 95 -4.14 14.93 8.69
C LYS A 95 -5.41 14.46 7.96
N GLY A 96 -5.25 13.83 6.80
CA GLY A 96 -6.35 13.44 5.93
C GLY A 96 -6.70 14.47 4.87
N VAL A 97 -7.40 14.00 3.85
CA VAL A 97 -7.74 14.77 2.65
C VAL A 97 -9.22 14.60 2.32
N ASP A 98 -9.86 15.73 2.02
CA ASP A 98 -11.22 15.80 1.50
C ASP A 98 -11.28 15.68 -0.01
N LEU A 99 -12.45 15.29 -0.52
CA LEU A 99 -12.72 15.18 -1.96
C LEU A 99 -12.43 16.49 -2.71
N LYS A 100 -12.81 17.65 -2.15
CA LYS A 100 -12.53 18.97 -2.74
C LYS A 100 -11.02 19.18 -2.93
N LYS A 101 -10.23 18.83 -1.92
CA LYS A 101 -8.77 18.98 -1.93
C LYS A 101 -8.10 17.98 -2.89
N LEU A 102 -8.68 16.81 -3.08
CA LEU A 102 -8.25 15.85 -4.11
C LEU A 102 -8.54 16.39 -5.51
N ARG A 103 -9.72 16.97 -5.74
CA ARG A 103 -10.10 17.60 -7.01
C ARG A 103 -9.14 18.74 -7.36
N ASP A 104 -8.90 19.65 -6.44
CA ASP A 104 -8.02 20.82 -6.65
C ASP A 104 -6.57 20.42 -6.96
N ARG A 105 -6.09 19.29 -6.40
CA ARG A 105 -4.71 18.82 -6.59
C ARG A 105 -4.52 17.92 -7.80
N THR A 106 -5.53 17.14 -8.17
CA THR A 106 -5.42 16.14 -9.23
C THR A 106 -6.09 16.58 -10.53
N GLY A 107 -6.98 17.56 -10.49
CA GLY A 107 -7.75 18.01 -11.66
C GLY A 107 -8.76 16.97 -12.17
N LEU A 108 -9.02 15.92 -11.39
CA LEU A 108 -9.97 14.86 -11.76
C LEU A 108 -11.41 15.28 -11.42
N GLN A 109 -12.36 14.73 -12.16
CA GLN A 109 -13.78 14.88 -11.83
C GLN A 109 -14.14 14.12 -10.55
N ASP A 110 -15.12 14.66 -9.82
CA ASP A 110 -15.54 14.16 -8.50
C ASP A 110 -16.00 12.69 -8.55
N ASP A 111 -16.72 12.29 -9.61
CA ASP A 111 -17.18 10.91 -9.80
C ASP A 111 -16.01 9.92 -9.90
N LYS A 112 -14.96 10.34 -10.62
CA LYS A 112 -13.76 9.53 -10.81
C LYS A 112 -12.96 9.41 -9.52
N ILE A 113 -12.84 10.52 -8.77
CA ILE A 113 -12.21 10.53 -7.44
C ILE A 113 -12.98 9.59 -6.50
N ARG A 114 -14.31 9.68 -6.46
CA ARG A 114 -15.15 8.85 -5.59
C ARG A 114 -14.97 7.36 -5.89
N SER A 115 -14.93 6.99 -7.17
CA SER A 115 -14.69 5.60 -7.59
C SER A 115 -13.29 5.10 -7.19
N ILE A 116 -12.25 5.94 -7.37
CA ILE A 116 -10.89 5.62 -6.96
C ILE A 116 -10.79 5.44 -5.45
N VAL A 117 -11.34 6.38 -4.68
CA VAL A 117 -11.33 6.37 -3.22
C VAL A 117 -12.10 5.16 -2.69
N PHE A 118 -13.28 4.86 -3.24
CA PHE A 118 -14.06 3.68 -2.86
C PHE A 118 -13.27 2.38 -3.05
N ARG A 119 -12.63 2.21 -4.22
CA ARG A 119 -11.79 1.04 -4.51
C ARG A 119 -10.53 1.01 -3.63
N ALA A 120 -9.94 2.16 -3.35
CA ALA A 120 -8.77 2.27 -2.49
C ALA A 120 -9.09 1.92 -1.04
N CYS A 121 -10.26 2.31 -0.52
CA CYS A 121 -10.77 1.87 0.78
C CYS A 121 -11.01 0.36 0.79
N LYS A 122 -11.68 -0.18 -0.24
CA LYS A 122 -11.96 -1.63 -0.34
C LYS A 122 -10.68 -2.48 -0.40
N THR A 123 -9.62 -1.96 -1.02
CA THR A 123 -8.32 -2.63 -1.11
C THR A 123 -7.39 -2.34 0.08
N GLY A 124 -7.85 -1.57 1.07
CA GLY A 124 -7.07 -1.27 2.28
C GLY A 124 -5.88 -0.32 2.07
N LYS A 125 -5.82 0.42 0.95
CA LYS A 125 -4.73 1.38 0.68
C LYS A 125 -4.89 2.70 1.43
N ILE A 126 -6.14 3.05 1.72
CA ILE A 126 -6.53 4.25 2.46
C ILE A 126 -7.62 3.90 3.47
N LYS A 127 -7.65 4.61 4.58
CA LYS A 127 -8.66 4.49 5.64
C LYS A 127 -9.53 5.75 5.65
N ARG A 128 -10.81 5.56 5.94
CA ARG A 128 -11.74 6.66 6.14
C ARG A 128 -11.77 7.01 7.62
N VAL A 129 -11.45 8.26 7.95
CA VAL A 129 -11.40 8.72 9.35
C VAL A 129 -12.71 9.37 9.77
N SER A 130 -13.31 10.15 8.88
CA SER A 130 -14.63 10.74 9.11
C SER A 130 -15.41 10.83 7.80
N ARG A 131 -16.58 11.48 7.81
CA ARG A 131 -17.37 11.66 6.58
C ARG A 131 -16.64 12.60 5.62
N GLY A 132 -16.04 12.03 4.58
CA GLY A 132 -15.37 12.77 3.51
C GLY A 132 -13.86 12.90 3.66
N VAL A 133 -13.30 12.54 4.82
CA VAL A 133 -11.86 12.63 5.11
C VAL A 133 -11.20 11.26 5.02
N TYR A 134 -10.13 11.18 4.23
CA TYR A 134 -9.37 9.95 3.99
C TYR A 134 -7.89 10.10 4.35
N ILE A 135 -7.30 9.08 4.98
CA ILE A 135 -5.88 9.01 5.35
C ILE A 135 -5.26 7.76 4.68
N ALA A 136 -3.95 7.78 4.43
CA ALA A 136 -3.23 6.57 4.02
C ALA A 136 -3.35 5.49 5.12
N ALA A 137 -3.53 4.23 4.70
CA ALA A 137 -3.73 3.12 5.62
C ALA A 137 -2.44 2.76 6.39
#